data_AF-A0A166AR93-F1
#
_entry.id   AF-A0A166AR93-F1
#
_cell.length_a   1.000
_cell.length_b   1.000
_cell.length_c   1.000
_cell.angle_alpha   90.00
_cell.angle_beta   90.00
_cell.angle_gamma   90.00
#
_symmetry.space_group_name_H-M   'P 1'
#
loop_
_entity.id
_entity.type
_entity.pdbx_description
1 polymer ?
#
loop_
_entity_poly.entity_id
_entity_poly.type
_entity_poly.pdbx_seq_one_letter_code
_entity_poly.pdbx_strand_id
1 'polypeptide(L)'
;MSKQNSPPLTVSKTSNTLDRDPLGLSSALNVSSEFRQRATELWEHWKGNPRDCVIEFRTILMLQQEILKASDGRILPDFCNYASRLNMIMSADRLGAGTWSLFIQEGLHSIYMDALLLRGVWDDGPEFKMLLSDLLSGLACCIPYTKKYPDAADEVIRRVPALLKTIWQRRERFDMQSLDINGFERTIEPIPEQDVVELLLNFYGVYIHRRKAQPTPETYLPQLGAYFWTRVNRREPRIIHLVKLLRFLTNTIPYPEADTEIFAEDILIKAVGADKFIGRANKDLQIADYPSDLTRTIVWLLLILDKTRCLQVYLDANTPLPHAITATSRVVADPTARPVVRAAVFTGTLDMFAIDLDRLKRYRGHNALELLTRAIDLTLVNDEVSGLNEDDHKSIAIIVHNLASFALSLRHVRTTTQRQYLKELEDAARLLWWPNLNRLRIAQMRAGQNGQLNELITWWITLGTNLGLKEESERVRLKKVAECHCSWQECEFSMTKKEARADLRKCTGCAQARYCGKECQMNDWNKGGHKKICKRLKK
;
A
#
# COMPACT_ATOMS: atom_id res chain seq x y z
N MET A 1 -38.36 -1.06 -16.40
CA MET A 1 -39.28 -0.28 -15.54
C MET A 1 -40.19 -1.25 -14.81
N SER A 2 -39.86 -1.59 -13.56
CA SER A 2 -40.70 -2.33 -12.63
C SER A 2 -40.37 -1.78 -11.24
N LYS A 3 -41.29 -0.99 -10.68
CA LYS A 3 -41.16 -0.40 -9.34
C LYS A 3 -41.64 -1.45 -8.33
N GLN A 4 -40.71 -2.08 -7.62
CA GLN A 4 -41.03 -2.84 -6.42
C GLN A 4 -41.24 -1.85 -5.27
N ASN A 5 -42.48 -1.79 -4.77
CA ASN A 5 -42.82 -1.07 -3.55
C ASN A 5 -42.34 -1.89 -2.34
N SER A 6 -41.29 -1.41 -1.67
CA SER A 6 -40.91 -1.89 -0.34
C SER A 6 -41.89 -1.33 0.71
N PRO A 7 -42.28 -2.12 1.73
CA PRO A 7 -43.15 -1.63 2.79
C PRO A 7 -42.38 -0.67 3.72
N PRO A 8 -43.07 0.25 4.41
CA PRO A 8 -42.43 1.19 5.31
C PRO A 8 -41.82 0.43 6.51
N LEU A 9 -40.55 0.69 6.77
CA LEU A 9 -39.86 0.27 7.98
C LEU A 9 -40.58 0.88 9.20
N THR A 10 -41.28 0.04 9.95
CA THR A 10 -41.76 0.37 11.29
C THR A 10 -40.57 0.53 12.23
N VAL A 11 -40.26 1.79 12.56
CA VAL A 11 -39.29 2.12 13.62
C VAL A 11 -39.89 1.65 14.95
N SER A 12 -39.36 0.54 15.45
CA SER A 12 -39.60 0.09 16.82
C SER A 12 -39.11 1.15 17.80
N LYS A 13 -40.03 1.73 18.58
CA LYS A 13 -39.70 2.54 19.76
C LYS A 13 -39.08 1.63 20.81
N THR A 14 -37.76 1.52 20.79
CA THR A 14 -36.98 1.05 21.94
C THR A 14 -36.89 2.18 22.96
N SER A 15 -37.91 2.33 23.80
CA SER A 15 -37.75 3.06 25.07
C SER A 15 -37.45 2.06 26.18
N ASN A 16 -36.64 2.49 27.16
CA ASN A 16 -36.28 1.84 28.43
C ASN A 16 -34.95 1.06 28.52
N THR A 17 -34.07 1.06 27.51
CA THR A 17 -32.68 0.60 27.70
C THR A 17 -31.68 1.71 28.01
N LEU A 18 -32.01 2.98 27.71
CA LEU A 18 -31.16 4.14 28.03
C LEU A 18 -31.10 4.46 29.53
N ASP A 19 -32.16 4.18 30.30
CA ASP A 19 -32.21 4.52 31.74
C ASP A 19 -31.44 3.54 32.65
N ARG A 20 -31.06 2.36 32.15
CA ARG A 20 -30.30 1.35 32.92
C ARG A 20 -28.87 1.16 32.45
N ASP A 21 -28.50 1.75 31.31
CA ASP A 21 -27.17 1.62 30.72
C ASP A 21 -26.85 2.85 29.84
N PRO A 22 -26.66 4.04 30.43
CA PRO A 22 -26.54 5.30 29.70
C PRO A 22 -25.33 5.34 28.76
N LEU A 23 -24.33 4.48 28.98
CA LEU A 23 -23.14 4.31 28.14
C LEU A 23 -23.16 3.01 27.32
N GLY A 24 -24.18 2.15 27.46
CA GLY A 24 -24.20 0.85 26.80
C GLY A 24 -23.10 -0.13 27.27
N LEU A 25 -22.54 0.05 28.46
CA LEU A 25 -21.41 -0.71 28.99
C LEU A 25 -21.76 -2.17 29.35
N SER A 26 -23.04 -2.52 29.47
CA SER A 26 -23.47 -3.89 29.80
C SER A 26 -23.13 -4.91 28.70
N SER A 27 -23.03 -4.47 27.45
CA SER A 27 -22.86 -5.32 26.26
C SER A 27 -21.57 -5.07 25.46
N ALA A 28 -20.67 -4.21 25.95
CA ALA A 28 -19.42 -3.86 25.27
C ALA A 28 -18.20 -4.43 26.02
N LEU A 29 -17.51 -5.36 25.34
CA LEU A 29 -16.13 -5.83 25.57
C LEU A 29 -15.82 -6.66 26.83
N ASN A 30 -14.82 -7.53 26.67
CA ASN A 30 -14.16 -8.39 27.67
C ASN A 30 -13.36 -7.58 28.71
N VAL A 31 -13.90 -6.46 29.21
CA VAL A 31 -13.26 -5.65 30.24
C VAL A 31 -13.78 -6.08 31.61
N SER A 32 -12.90 -6.06 32.62
CA SER A 32 -13.27 -6.46 33.99
C SER A 32 -14.49 -5.66 34.47
N SER A 33 -15.35 -6.29 35.27
CA SER A 33 -16.54 -5.63 35.85
C SER A 33 -16.18 -4.36 36.63
N GLU A 34 -15.00 -4.35 37.26
CA GLU A 34 -14.47 -3.21 38.01
C GLU A 34 -14.17 -1.99 37.11
N PHE A 35 -13.60 -2.22 35.93
CA PHE A 35 -13.31 -1.14 34.97
C PHE A 35 -14.59 -0.43 34.53
N ARG A 36 -15.64 -1.22 34.24
CA ARG A 36 -16.95 -0.70 33.84
C ARG A 36 -17.60 0.10 34.97
N GLN A 37 -17.55 -0.42 36.19
CA GLN A 37 -18.10 0.27 37.36
C GLN A 37 -17.45 1.66 37.55
N ARG A 38 -16.12 1.74 37.52
CA ARG A 38 -15.40 3.01 37.71
C ARG A 38 -15.69 4.05 36.62
N ALA A 39 -15.80 3.61 35.36
CA ALA A 39 -16.16 4.49 34.25
C ALA A 39 -17.59 5.04 34.41
N THR A 40 -18.54 4.20 34.83
CA THR A 40 -19.93 4.60 35.10
C THR A 40 -20.00 5.57 36.28
N GLU A 41 -19.35 5.27 37.41
CA GLU A 41 -19.34 6.14 38.60
C GLU A 41 -18.82 7.55 38.27
N LEU A 42 -17.78 7.65 37.44
CA LEU A 42 -17.24 8.95 37.04
C LEU A 42 -18.13 9.68 36.04
N TRP A 43 -18.73 8.97 35.10
CA TRP A 43 -19.70 9.54 34.18
C TRP A 43 -20.92 10.09 34.94
N GLU A 44 -21.39 9.34 35.94
CA GLU A 44 -22.44 9.76 36.87
C GLU A 44 -22.01 10.95 37.75
N HIS A 45 -20.75 10.99 38.18
CA HIS A 45 -20.18 12.13 38.91
C HIS A 45 -20.30 13.42 38.11
N TRP A 46 -20.02 13.37 36.81
CA TRP A 46 -20.23 14.50 35.90
C TRP A 46 -21.69 14.67 35.45
N LYS A 47 -22.62 13.89 36.01
CA LYS A 47 -24.04 13.86 35.65
C LYS A 47 -24.26 13.66 34.14
N GLY A 48 -23.34 12.97 33.49
CA GLY A 48 -23.30 12.80 32.05
C GLY A 48 -23.06 14.08 31.24
N ASN A 49 -22.45 15.10 31.83
CA ASN A 49 -22.10 16.36 31.15
C ASN A 49 -20.62 16.39 30.73
N PRO A 50 -20.32 16.22 29.42
CA PRO A 50 -18.96 16.33 28.88
C PRO A 50 -18.24 17.64 29.21
N ARG A 51 -18.97 18.74 29.42
CA ARG A 51 -18.35 20.04 29.68
C ARG A 51 -17.64 20.08 31.02
N ASP A 52 -18.29 19.54 32.05
CA ASP A 52 -17.76 19.56 33.41
C ASP A 52 -16.47 18.74 33.48
N CYS A 53 -16.44 17.61 32.80
CA CYS A 53 -15.23 16.80 32.58
C CYS A 53 -14.07 17.60 31.95
N VAL A 54 -14.34 18.32 30.86
CA VAL A 54 -13.29 19.08 30.15
C VAL A 54 -12.77 20.25 31.00
N ILE A 55 -13.66 20.92 31.74
CA ILE A 55 -13.30 22.01 32.65
C ILE A 55 -12.43 21.49 33.80
N GLU A 56 -12.82 20.38 34.41
CA GLU A 56 -12.05 19.77 35.49
C GLU A 56 -10.68 19.29 34.99
N PHE A 57 -10.60 18.64 33.82
CA PHE A 57 -9.30 18.23 33.26
C PHE A 57 -8.38 19.43 33.01
N ARG A 58 -8.94 20.53 32.46
CA ARG A 58 -8.21 21.78 32.24
C ARG A 58 -7.66 22.34 33.54
N THR A 59 -8.45 22.30 34.61
CA THR A 59 -8.07 22.79 35.94
C THR A 59 -6.90 21.99 36.50
N ILE A 60 -6.96 20.66 36.44
CA ILE A 60 -5.89 19.77 36.90
C ILE A 60 -4.62 19.98 36.06
N LEU A 61 -4.76 20.14 34.74
CA LEU A 61 -3.62 20.41 33.86
C LEU A 61 -2.94 21.75 34.17
N MET A 62 -3.71 22.80 34.46
CA MET A 62 -3.15 24.10 34.86
C MET A 62 -2.36 23.99 36.17
N LEU A 63 -2.90 23.29 37.17
CA LEU A 63 -2.19 23.02 38.43
C LEU A 63 -0.89 22.25 38.18
N GLN A 64 -0.93 21.23 37.32
CA GLN A 64 0.26 20.47 36.94
C GLN A 64 1.32 21.35 36.27
N GLN A 65 0.92 22.30 35.40
CA GLN A 65 1.84 23.24 34.77
C GLN A 65 2.48 24.21 35.77
N GLU A 66 1.72 24.67 36.76
CA GLU A 66 2.25 25.54 37.83
C GLU A 66 3.29 24.80 38.68
N ILE A 67 3.03 23.55 39.05
CA ILE A 67 3.97 22.72 39.83
C ILE A 67 5.24 22.44 39.04
N LEU A 68 5.13 22.17 37.74
CA LEU A 68 6.30 21.97 36.88
C LEU A 68 7.18 23.23 36.78
N LYS A 69 6.58 24.42 36.86
CA LYS A 69 7.32 25.69 36.95
C LYS A 69 7.95 25.89 38.34
N ALA A 70 7.28 25.43 39.40
CA ALA A 70 7.63 25.67 40.81
C ALA A 70 8.62 24.66 41.41
N SER A 71 9.40 23.95 40.60
CA SER A 71 10.51 23.05 40.97
C SER A 71 10.15 21.70 41.63
N ASP A 72 10.02 20.68 40.78
CA ASP A 72 10.66 19.33 40.89
C ASP A 72 10.36 18.43 39.66
N GLY A 73 9.67 18.94 38.62
CA GLY A 73 9.35 18.14 37.43
C GLY A 73 8.33 17.01 37.66
N ARG A 74 7.90 16.76 38.91
CA ARG A 74 7.01 15.66 39.27
C ARG A 74 5.61 15.84 38.68
N ILE A 75 5.08 14.74 38.17
CA ILE A 75 3.68 14.62 37.79
C ILE A 75 2.86 14.25 39.03
N LEU A 76 1.76 14.95 39.25
CA LEU A 76 0.81 14.69 40.33
C LEU A 76 0.10 13.35 40.10
N PRO A 77 -0.05 12.50 41.13
CA PRO A 77 -0.86 11.28 41.05
C PRO A 77 -2.29 11.54 40.58
N ASP A 78 -2.88 12.69 40.98
CA ASP A 78 -4.22 13.09 40.56
C ASP A 78 -4.32 13.32 39.06
N PHE A 79 -3.29 13.90 38.44
CA PHE A 79 -3.23 14.08 37.00
C PHE A 79 -3.19 12.74 36.26
N CYS A 80 -2.38 11.79 36.75
CA CYS A 80 -2.33 10.43 36.20
C CYS A 80 -3.69 9.75 36.30
N ASN A 81 -4.28 9.76 37.49
CA ASN A 81 -5.58 9.13 37.75
C ASN A 81 -6.67 9.70 36.85
N TYR A 82 -6.67 11.03 36.67
CA TYR A 82 -7.63 11.71 35.82
C TYR A 82 -7.46 11.36 34.34
N ALA A 83 -6.21 11.36 33.84
CA ALA A 83 -5.91 10.99 32.46
C ALA A 83 -6.35 9.55 32.15
N SER A 84 -6.02 8.60 33.05
CA SER A 84 -6.46 7.20 32.91
C SER A 84 -7.97 7.10 32.88
N ARG A 85 -8.65 7.68 33.87
CA ARG A 85 -10.13 7.68 33.95
C ARG A 85 -10.80 8.26 32.71
N LEU A 86 -10.27 9.37 32.20
CA LEU A 86 -10.81 9.99 30.99
C LEU A 86 -10.59 9.08 29.78
N ASN A 87 -9.39 8.53 29.60
CA ASN A 87 -9.10 7.58 28.53
C ASN A 87 -10.06 6.37 28.58
N MET A 88 -10.39 5.86 29.77
CA MET A 88 -11.38 4.79 29.93
C MET A 88 -12.75 5.16 29.34
N ILE A 89 -13.21 6.38 29.59
CA ILE A 89 -14.49 6.88 29.06
C ILE A 89 -14.41 7.07 27.54
N MET A 90 -13.33 7.65 27.03
CA MET A 90 -13.15 7.88 25.59
C MET A 90 -13.05 6.57 24.80
N SER A 91 -12.48 5.55 25.43
CA SER A 91 -12.28 4.21 24.89
C SER A 91 -13.53 3.34 24.88
N ALA A 92 -14.63 3.80 25.49
CA ALA A 92 -15.91 3.13 25.40
C ALA A 92 -16.51 3.38 24.00
N ASP A 93 -16.70 2.31 23.21
CA ASP A 93 -17.19 2.31 21.82
C ASP A 93 -18.57 2.97 21.58
N ARG A 94 -19.17 3.58 22.60
CA ARG A 94 -20.57 3.99 22.64
C ARG A 94 -20.81 5.45 23.01
N LEU A 95 -19.77 6.27 23.12
CA LEU A 95 -19.96 7.71 23.19
C LEU A 95 -20.71 8.19 21.94
N GLY A 96 -21.92 8.72 22.14
CA GLY A 96 -22.76 9.21 21.05
C GLY A 96 -22.11 10.37 20.31
N ALA A 97 -22.50 10.59 19.05
CA ALA A 97 -21.98 11.69 18.24
C ALA A 97 -22.19 13.07 18.90
N GLY A 98 -23.28 13.24 19.66
CA GLY A 98 -23.54 14.45 20.44
C GLY A 98 -22.54 14.66 21.58
N THR A 99 -22.16 13.59 22.28
CA THR A 99 -21.16 13.63 23.35
C THR A 99 -19.79 14.04 22.82
N TRP A 100 -19.36 13.43 21.71
CA TRP A 100 -18.13 13.81 21.02
C TRP A 100 -18.16 15.26 20.52
N SER A 101 -19.32 15.72 20.03
CA SER A 101 -19.49 17.12 19.62
C SER A 101 -19.15 18.07 20.76
N LEU A 102 -19.68 17.80 21.96
CA LEU A 102 -19.42 18.62 23.13
C LEU A 102 -17.94 18.56 23.53
N PHE A 103 -17.34 17.36 23.62
CA PHE A 103 -15.91 17.24 23.93
C PHE A 103 -15.00 18.03 22.98
N ILE A 104 -15.26 17.98 21.67
CA ILE A 104 -14.46 18.71 20.69
C ILE A 104 -14.71 20.22 20.77
N GLN A 105 -15.96 20.66 20.94
CA GLN A 105 -16.30 22.08 21.09
C GLN A 105 -15.67 22.70 22.34
N GLU A 106 -15.59 21.94 23.43
CA GLU A 106 -14.94 22.40 24.66
C GLU A 106 -13.40 22.32 24.61
N GLY A 107 -12.82 21.82 23.52
CA GLY A 107 -11.38 21.80 23.28
C GLY A 107 -10.64 20.64 23.95
N LEU A 108 -11.27 19.48 24.15
CA LEU A 108 -10.63 18.33 24.78
C LEU A 108 -9.36 17.86 24.03
N HIS A 109 -9.38 17.89 22.69
CA HIS A 109 -8.20 17.58 21.87
C HIS A 109 -7.00 18.47 22.21
N SER A 110 -7.25 19.75 22.51
CA SER A 110 -6.23 20.73 22.86
C SER A 110 -5.64 20.45 24.23
N ILE A 111 -6.47 20.07 25.21
CA ILE A 111 -6.01 19.69 26.55
C ILE A 111 -5.08 18.48 26.48
N TYR A 112 -5.42 17.45 25.70
CA TYR A 112 -4.53 16.31 25.50
C TYR A 112 -3.20 16.70 24.84
N MET A 113 -3.20 17.59 23.84
CA MET A 113 -1.96 18.09 23.23
C MET A 113 -1.11 18.88 24.24
N ASP A 114 -1.73 19.73 25.06
CA ASP A 114 -1.04 20.48 26.11
C ASP A 114 -0.44 19.56 27.17
N ALA A 115 -1.18 18.53 27.59
CA ALA A 115 -0.72 17.48 28.49
C ALA A 115 0.49 16.72 27.91
N LEU A 116 0.40 16.25 26.67
CA LEU A 116 1.48 15.52 26.00
C LEU A 116 2.72 16.38 25.73
N LEU A 117 2.63 17.71 25.78
CA LEU A 117 3.79 18.60 25.65
C LEU A 117 4.49 18.87 26.99
N LEU A 118 3.97 18.37 28.11
CA LEU A 118 4.63 18.47 29.41
C LEU A 118 5.87 17.57 29.44
N ARG A 119 6.99 18.11 29.93
CA ARG A 119 8.28 17.39 29.97
C ARG A 119 8.20 16.07 30.73
N GLY A 120 7.54 16.05 31.88
CA GLY A 120 7.46 14.91 32.81
C GLY A 120 6.57 13.75 32.35
N VAL A 121 5.65 13.97 31.39
CA VAL A 121 4.86 12.89 30.78
C VAL A 121 5.75 11.89 30.04
N TRP A 122 6.93 12.34 29.64
CA TRP A 122 7.90 11.56 28.92
C TRP A 122 9.11 11.16 29.77
N ASP A 123 8.96 11.05 31.07
CA ASP A 123 10.00 10.48 31.93
C ASP A 123 9.97 8.94 31.86
N ASP A 124 11.05 8.29 32.29
CA ASP A 124 11.15 6.84 32.33
C ASP A 124 10.45 6.29 33.58
N GLY A 125 9.70 5.19 33.43
CA GLY A 125 8.98 4.54 34.53
C GLY A 125 7.65 3.94 34.07
N PRO A 126 7.16 2.89 34.74
CA PRO A 126 5.90 2.24 34.38
C PRO A 126 4.69 3.19 34.51
N GLU A 127 4.67 4.06 35.53
CA GLU A 127 3.62 5.06 35.75
C GLU A 127 3.57 6.11 34.62
N PHE A 128 4.73 6.56 34.13
CA PHE A 128 4.80 7.49 33.01
C PHE A 128 4.46 6.83 31.68
N LYS A 129 4.82 5.55 31.51
CA LYS A 129 4.41 4.77 30.33
C LYS A 129 2.89 4.64 30.25
N MET A 130 2.24 4.36 31.39
CA MET A 130 0.78 4.29 31.49
C MET A 130 0.14 5.65 31.20
N LEU A 131 0.62 6.72 31.84
CA LEU A 131 0.14 8.08 31.59
C LEU A 131 0.29 8.48 30.11
N LEU A 132 1.44 8.20 29.51
CA LEU A 132 1.72 8.51 28.11
C LEU A 132 0.75 7.77 27.19
N SER A 133 0.52 6.47 27.42
CA SER A 133 -0.45 5.68 26.66
C SER A 133 -1.87 6.23 26.82
N ASP A 134 -2.30 6.55 28.05
CA ASP A 134 -3.63 7.12 28.30
C ASP A 134 -3.86 8.45 27.57
N LEU A 135 -2.87 9.34 27.59
CA LEU A 135 -2.94 10.62 26.91
C LEU A 135 -2.89 10.48 25.38
N LEU A 136 -2.05 9.59 24.85
CA LEU A 136 -1.96 9.32 23.41
C LEU A 136 -3.24 8.67 22.88
N SER A 137 -3.75 7.65 23.57
CA SER A 137 -5.01 6.96 23.25
C SER A 137 -6.17 7.94 23.26
N GLY A 138 -6.31 8.72 24.33
CA GLY A 138 -7.34 9.75 24.45
C GLY A 138 -7.31 10.75 23.29
N LEU A 139 -6.12 11.25 22.93
CA LEU A 139 -5.96 12.14 21.78
C LEU A 139 -6.30 11.44 20.46
N ALA A 140 -5.83 10.21 20.26
CA ALA A 140 -6.09 9.41 19.07
C ALA A 140 -7.60 9.19 18.87
N CYS A 141 -8.37 9.00 19.94
CA CYS A 141 -9.83 8.92 19.90
C CYS A 141 -10.49 10.26 19.55
N CYS A 142 -9.96 11.40 20.03
CA CYS A 142 -10.51 12.73 19.72
C CYS A 142 -10.35 13.13 18.24
N ILE A 143 -9.18 12.87 17.65
CA ILE A 143 -8.80 13.42 16.33
C ILE A 143 -9.81 13.11 15.21
N PRO A 144 -10.33 11.88 15.04
CA PRO A 144 -11.32 11.59 13.99
C PRO A 144 -12.57 12.48 14.03
N TYR A 145 -13.00 12.90 15.21
CA TYR A 145 -14.21 13.71 15.41
C TYR A 145 -13.99 15.19 15.09
N THR A 146 -12.75 15.69 15.12
CA THR A 146 -12.46 17.08 14.76
C THR A 146 -12.75 17.37 13.29
N LYS A 147 -12.80 16.34 12.41
CA LYS A 147 -13.14 16.49 10.98
C LYS A 147 -14.46 17.21 10.74
N LYS A 148 -15.42 17.13 11.68
CA LYS A 148 -16.73 17.78 11.58
C LYS A 148 -16.72 19.25 12.01
N TYR A 149 -15.65 19.72 12.64
CA TYR A 149 -15.53 21.06 13.23
C TYR A 149 -14.28 21.74 12.64
N PRO A 150 -14.44 22.61 11.63
CA PRO A 150 -13.32 23.21 10.91
C PRO A 150 -12.28 23.88 11.82
N ASP A 151 -12.73 24.61 12.84
CA ASP A 151 -11.85 25.32 13.77
C ASP A 151 -10.99 24.35 14.60
N ALA A 152 -11.60 23.26 15.11
CA ALA A 152 -10.88 22.23 15.85
C ALA A 152 -9.92 21.45 14.94
N ALA A 153 -10.32 21.14 13.71
CA ALA A 153 -9.45 20.49 12.73
C ALA A 153 -8.23 21.36 12.38
N ASP A 154 -8.45 22.66 12.16
CA ASP A 154 -7.38 23.62 11.87
C ASP A 154 -6.45 23.81 13.06
N GLU A 155 -6.99 23.82 14.29
CA GLU A 155 -6.20 23.84 15.51
C GLU A 155 -5.33 22.58 15.65
N VAL A 156 -5.91 21.38 15.45
CA VAL A 156 -5.17 20.11 15.45
C VAL A 156 -4.04 20.15 14.41
N ILE A 157 -4.32 20.58 13.18
CA ILE A 157 -3.30 20.68 12.11
C ILE A 157 -2.19 21.66 12.48
N ARG A 158 -2.51 22.77 13.13
CA ARG A 158 -1.52 23.77 13.56
C ARG A 158 -0.64 23.27 14.70
N ARG A 159 -1.19 22.50 15.64
CA ARG A 159 -0.52 22.16 16.91
C ARG A 159 0.15 20.80 16.92
N VAL A 160 -0.43 19.79 16.26
CA VAL A 160 0.10 18.43 16.24
C VAL A 160 1.56 18.33 15.75
N PRO A 161 2.06 19.13 14.80
CA PRO A 161 3.48 19.08 14.41
C PRO A 161 4.47 19.24 15.57
N ALA A 162 4.17 20.09 16.57
CA ALA A 162 5.02 20.24 17.75
C ALA A 162 5.04 18.97 18.62
N LEU A 163 3.88 18.32 18.75
CA LEU A 163 3.76 17.04 19.42
C LEU A 163 4.52 15.95 18.64
N LEU A 164 4.28 15.80 17.35
CA LEU A 164 4.96 14.78 16.52
C LEU A 164 6.48 14.99 16.49
N LYS A 165 6.96 16.23 16.50
CA LYS A 165 8.38 16.53 16.70
C LYS A 165 8.91 15.98 18.03
N THR A 166 8.16 16.14 19.11
CA THR A 166 8.52 15.60 20.43
C THR A 166 8.56 14.06 20.41
N ILE A 167 7.55 13.42 19.80
CA ILE A 167 7.52 11.96 19.59
C ILE A 167 8.75 11.51 18.79
N TRP A 168 9.07 12.20 17.70
CA TRP A 168 10.22 11.89 16.84
C TRP A 168 11.55 11.99 17.60
N GLN A 169 11.73 13.04 18.41
CA GLN A 169 12.94 13.22 19.23
C GLN A 169 13.11 12.12 20.28
N ARG A 170 12.03 11.49 20.71
CA ARG A 170 12.02 10.43 21.74
C ARG A 170 11.73 9.03 21.16
N ARG A 171 11.77 8.87 19.85
CA ARG A 171 11.35 7.65 19.14
C ARG A 171 12.04 6.36 19.61
N GLU A 172 13.29 6.44 20.07
CA GLU A 172 14.05 5.27 20.53
C GLU A 172 13.55 4.73 21.88
N ARG A 173 12.66 5.45 22.58
CA ARG A 173 12.02 4.98 23.82
C ARG A 173 10.88 3.99 23.55
N PHE A 174 10.42 3.90 22.32
CA PHE A 174 9.34 3.00 21.94
C PHE A 174 9.88 1.60 21.65
N ASP A 175 9.32 0.61 22.33
CA ASP A 175 9.64 -0.79 22.09
C ASP A 175 8.79 -1.33 20.93
N MET A 176 9.36 -1.32 19.74
CA MET A 176 8.72 -1.84 18.53
C MET A 176 8.43 -3.35 18.60
N GLN A 177 9.14 -4.09 19.47
CA GLN A 177 8.89 -5.53 19.64
C GLN A 177 7.56 -5.77 20.37
N SER A 178 7.15 -4.85 21.24
CA SER A 178 5.85 -4.94 21.92
C SER A 178 4.69 -4.97 20.92
N LEU A 179 4.77 -4.20 19.82
CA LEU A 179 3.80 -4.24 18.72
C LEU A 179 3.87 -5.53 17.91
N ASP A 180 5.07 -6.10 17.74
CA ASP A 180 5.23 -7.38 17.04
C ASP A 180 4.56 -8.51 17.84
N ILE A 181 4.75 -8.54 19.16
CA ILE A 181 4.23 -9.56 20.08
C ILE A 181 2.71 -9.39 20.27
N ASN A 182 2.27 -8.21 20.70
CA ASN A 182 0.89 -7.99 21.16
C ASN A 182 -0.04 -7.55 20.02
N GLY A 183 0.49 -6.92 18.97
CA GLY A 183 -0.34 -6.31 17.93
C GLY A 183 -1.09 -5.09 18.42
N PHE A 184 -2.35 -4.95 17.97
CA PHE A 184 -3.26 -3.88 18.39
C PHE A 184 -4.46 -4.42 19.19
N GLU A 185 -4.34 -5.64 19.72
CA GLU A 185 -5.30 -6.12 20.71
C GLU A 185 -5.06 -5.36 22.01
N ARG A 186 -6.12 -4.79 22.59
CA ARG A 186 -6.01 -4.03 23.85
C ARG A 186 -5.57 -4.96 24.96
N THR A 187 -4.32 -4.82 25.39
CA THR A 187 -3.76 -5.49 26.57
C THR A 187 -4.04 -4.68 27.83
N ILE A 188 -3.91 -5.32 28.99
CA ILE A 188 -3.91 -4.61 30.30
C ILE A 188 -2.67 -3.72 30.41
N GLU A 189 -1.55 -4.15 29.81
CA GLU A 189 -0.33 -3.36 29.79
C GLU A 189 -0.42 -2.22 28.77
N PRO A 190 0.07 -1.02 29.10
CA PRO A 190 0.08 0.13 28.20
C PRO A 190 1.11 -0.07 27.08
N ILE A 191 0.65 0.07 25.83
CA ILE A 191 1.47 -0.01 24.62
C ILE A 191 1.37 1.34 23.90
N PRO A 192 2.10 2.38 24.36
CA PRO A 192 2.03 3.71 23.78
C PRO A 192 2.36 3.73 22.28
N GLU A 193 3.14 2.76 21.79
CA GLU A 193 3.46 2.57 20.38
C GLU A 193 2.20 2.35 19.53
N GLN A 194 1.22 1.62 20.07
CA GLN A 194 -0.06 1.39 19.42
C GLN A 194 -0.80 2.72 19.25
N ASP A 195 -0.84 3.50 20.33
CA ASP A 195 -1.54 4.78 20.39
C ASP A 195 -0.88 5.81 19.46
N VAL A 196 0.45 5.80 19.35
CA VAL A 196 1.16 6.62 18.35
C VAL A 196 0.74 6.24 16.94
N VAL A 197 0.69 4.94 16.58
CA VAL A 197 0.27 4.53 15.23
C VAL A 197 -1.16 4.98 14.93
N GLU A 198 -2.08 4.81 15.88
CA GLU A 198 -3.47 5.28 15.75
C GLU A 198 -3.53 6.80 15.58
N LEU A 199 -2.78 7.54 16.40
CA LEU A 199 -2.66 9.00 16.33
C LEU A 199 -2.17 9.45 14.94
N LEU A 200 -1.12 8.83 14.40
CA LEU A 200 -0.55 9.16 13.08
C LEU A 200 -1.58 8.95 11.96
N LEU A 201 -2.29 7.81 11.96
CA LEU A 201 -3.29 7.50 10.94
C LEU A 201 -4.51 8.42 11.02
N ASN A 202 -4.98 8.71 12.24
CA ASN A 202 -6.11 9.59 12.47
C ASN A 202 -5.76 11.03 12.06
N PHE A 203 -4.58 11.51 12.45
CA PHE A 203 -4.10 12.84 12.08
C PHE A 203 -3.92 12.98 10.57
N TYR A 204 -3.31 11.99 9.90
CA TYR A 204 -3.24 11.96 8.44
C TYR A 204 -4.62 12.04 7.80
N GLY A 205 -5.60 11.30 8.33
CA GLY A 205 -6.98 11.35 7.86
C GLY A 205 -7.62 12.74 7.99
N VAL A 206 -7.35 13.48 9.08
CA VAL A 206 -7.81 14.87 9.25
C VAL A 206 -7.09 15.80 8.28
N TYR A 207 -5.76 15.67 8.17
CA TYR A 207 -4.92 16.50 7.33
C TYR A 207 -5.34 16.42 5.86
N ILE A 208 -5.45 15.21 5.29
CA ILE A 208 -5.89 15.01 3.90
C ILE A 208 -7.30 15.55 3.69
N HIS A 209 -8.21 15.33 4.64
CA HIS A 209 -9.58 15.81 4.54
C HIS A 209 -9.64 17.35 4.47
N ARG A 210 -8.88 18.04 5.32
CA ARG A 210 -8.92 19.49 5.48
C ARG A 210 -8.05 20.24 4.46
N ARG A 211 -6.83 19.78 4.21
CA ARG A 211 -5.85 20.45 3.33
C ARG A 211 -5.91 20.02 1.87
N LYS A 212 -6.52 18.86 1.56
CA LYS A 212 -6.52 18.26 0.22
C LYS A 212 -5.11 18.09 -0.38
N ALA A 213 -4.10 18.02 0.48
CA ALA A 213 -2.68 17.91 0.15
C ALA A 213 -2.00 16.91 1.07
N GLN A 214 -0.87 16.36 0.64
CA GLN A 214 -0.05 15.47 1.46
C GLN A 214 0.67 16.25 2.58
N PRO A 215 0.85 15.66 3.78
CA PRO A 215 1.62 16.30 4.84
C PRO A 215 3.10 16.39 4.44
N THR A 216 3.69 17.57 4.61
CA THR A 216 5.12 17.81 4.34
C THR A 216 5.98 17.28 5.50
N PRO A 217 7.31 17.12 5.31
CA PRO A 217 8.23 16.75 6.38
C PRO A 217 8.18 17.65 7.63
N GLU A 218 7.77 18.92 7.50
CA GLU A 218 7.63 19.84 8.65
C GLU A 218 6.60 19.36 9.68
N THR A 219 5.65 18.52 9.26
CA THR A 219 4.63 17.93 10.14
C THR A 219 5.15 16.79 11.01
N TYR A 220 6.34 16.25 10.73
CA TYR A 220 6.92 15.02 11.33
C TYR A 220 6.11 13.72 11.07
N LEU A 221 4.96 13.80 10.37
CA LEU A 221 4.17 12.62 9.97
C LEU A 221 4.98 11.67 9.08
N PRO A 222 5.66 12.11 8.01
CA PRO A 222 6.40 11.18 7.16
C PRO A 222 7.57 10.50 7.86
N GLN A 223 8.26 11.20 8.75
CA GLN A 223 9.40 10.69 9.52
C GLN A 223 8.96 9.54 10.44
N LEU A 224 7.92 9.77 11.24
CA LEU A 224 7.36 8.75 12.12
C LEU A 224 6.74 7.61 11.32
N GLY A 225 6.07 7.91 10.19
CA GLY A 225 5.54 6.91 9.28
C GLY A 225 6.62 5.97 8.74
N ALA A 226 7.74 6.49 8.25
CA ALA A 226 8.88 5.69 7.80
C ALA A 226 9.46 4.83 8.92
N TYR A 227 9.63 5.41 10.12
CA TYR A 227 10.23 4.72 11.26
C TYR A 227 9.38 3.54 11.73
N PHE A 228 8.09 3.77 12.03
CA PHE A 228 7.19 2.72 12.51
C PHE A 228 6.89 1.66 11.43
N TRP A 229 6.67 2.05 10.18
CA TRP A 229 6.45 1.09 9.08
C TRP A 229 7.64 0.14 8.88
N THR A 230 8.87 0.66 9.05
CA THR A 230 10.09 -0.12 8.83
C THR A 230 10.46 -0.99 10.03
N ARG A 231 10.24 -0.50 11.25
CA ARG A 231 10.70 -1.17 12.48
C ARG A 231 9.73 -2.23 13.03
N VAL A 232 8.43 -2.09 12.77
CA VAL A 232 7.43 -3.09 13.18
C VAL A 232 7.37 -4.21 12.14
N ASN A 233 7.78 -5.42 12.50
CA ASN A 233 7.79 -6.58 11.58
C ASN A 233 6.38 -7.11 11.29
N ARG A 234 5.42 -6.83 12.16
CA ARG A 234 4.02 -7.21 11.98
C ARG A 234 3.43 -6.60 10.71
N ARG A 235 2.51 -7.36 10.10
CA ARG A 235 1.83 -7.01 8.83
C ARG A 235 0.37 -6.65 9.06
N GLU A 236 0.13 -5.94 10.14
CA GLU A 236 -1.22 -5.54 10.49
C GLU A 236 -1.71 -4.40 9.57
N PRO A 237 -3.01 -4.34 9.20
CA PRO A 237 -3.53 -3.30 8.31
C PRO A 237 -3.10 -1.88 8.71
N ARG A 238 -3.10 -1.56 10.01
CA ARG A 238 -2.70 -0.23 10.49
C ARG A 238 -1.22 0.08 10.19
N ILE A 239 -0.33 -0.89 10.40
CA ILE A 239 1.12 -0.74 10.12
C ILE A 239 1.37 -0.58 8.62
N ILE A 240 0.79 -1.43 7.77
CA ILE A 240 1.00 -1.32 6.33
C ILE A 240 0.44 0.00 5.77
N HIS A 241 -0.57 0.58 6.43
CA HIS A 241 -1.12 1.88 6.06
C HIS A 241 -0.20 3.06 6.37
N LEU A 242 0.81 2.90 7.24
CA LEU A 242 1.78 3.96 7.54
C LEU A 242 2.61 4.37 6.33
N VAL A 243 2.79 3.48 5.33
CA VAL A 243 3.46 3.85 4.07
C VAL A 243 2.72 4.97 3.32
N LYS A 244 1.41 5.16 3.57
CA LYS A 244 0.63 6.28 2.99
C LYS A 244 1.16 7.64 3.46
N LEU A 245 1.80 7.70 4.62
CA LEU A 245 2.39 8.94 5.15
C LEU A 245 3.60 9.43 4.34
N LEU A 246 4.15 8.57 3.48
CA LEU A 246 5.26 8.90 2.59
C LEU A 246 4.80 9.39 1.20
N ARG A 247 3.48 9.46 0.95
CA ARG A 247 2.94 9.89 -0.35
C ARG A 247 3.30 11.30 -0.76
N PHE A 248 3.81 12.14 0.15
CA PHE A 248 4.33 13.45 -0.22
C PHE A 248 5.50 13.33 -1.22
N LEU A 249 6.29 12.26 -1.16
CA LEU A 249 7.37 11.97 -2.12
C LEU A 249 6.85 11.53 -3.49
N THR A 250 5.63 10.99 -3.56
CA THR A 250 5.07 10.42 -4.80
C THR A 250 3.96 11.30 -5.39
N ASN A 251 3.74 12.49 -4.86
CA ASN A 251 2.62 13.32 -5.28
C ASN A 251 2.91 13.98 -6.64
N THR A 252 1.86 14.33 -7.38
CA THR A 252 1.98 14.90 -8.74
C THR A 252 2.59 16.30 -8.74
N ILE A 253 2.51 17.02 -7.63
CA ILE A 253 3.24 18.27 -7.44
C ILE A 253 4.62 17.87 -6.91
N PRO A 254 5.68 18.00 -7.72
CA PRO A 254 7.00 17.57 -7.31
C PRO A 254 7.41 18.33 -6.05
N TYR A 255 7.70 17.58 -4.99
CA TYR A 255 8.44 18.12 -3.87
C TYR A 255 9.84 18.49 -4.36
N PRO A 256 10.43 19.63 -3.93
CA PRO A 256 11.74 20.02 -4.42
C PRO A 256 12.75 18.89 -4.29
N GLU A 257 13.54 18.65 -5.34
CA GLU A 257 14.52 17.56 -5.36
C GLU A 257 15.51 17.67 -4.20
N ALA A 258 15.93 18.90 -3.88
CA ALA A 258 16.78 19.19 -2.73
C ALA A 258 16.17 18.73 -1.40
N ASP A 259 14.88 18.98 -1.19
CA ASP A 259 14.20 18.57 0.05
C ASP A 259 14.00 17.06 0.11
N THR A 260 13.82 16.41 -1.04
CA THR A 260 13.76 14.94 -1.15
C THR A 260 15.10 14.31 -0.79
N GLU A 261 16.20 14.89 -1.26
CA GLU A 261 17.57 14.45 -0.93
C GLU A 261 17.85 14.61 0.57
N ILE A 262 17.48 15.75 1.17
CA ILE A 262 17.62 16.00 2.61
C ILE A 262 16.80 14.98 3.41
N PHE A 263 15.56 14.72 3.02
CA PHE A 263 14.71 13.72 3.69
C PHE A 263 15.31 12.31 3.57
N ALA A 264 15.78 11.92 2.39
CA ALA A 264 16.43 10.63 2.16
C ALA A 264 17.67 10.46 3.05
N GLU A 265 18.53 11.48 3.11
CA GLU A 265 19.75 11.43 3.92
C GLU A 265 19.45 11.40 5.42
N ASP A 266 18.67 12.34 5.93
CA ASP A 266 18.48 12.50 7.37
C ASP A 266 17.55 11.45 7.96
N ILE A 267 16.55 11.01 7.20
CA ILE A 267 15.51 10.12 7.70
C ILE A 267 15.74 8.70 7.25
N LEU A 268 15.83 8.45 5.93
CA LEU A 268 15.90 7.09 5.42
C LEU A 268 17.28 6.46 5.68
N ILE A 269 18.37 7.20 5.50
CA ILE A 269 19.73 6.70 5.77
C ILE A 269 20.05 6.76 7.27
N LYS A 270 20.06 7.96 7.88
CA LYS A 270 20.58 8.14 9.26
C LYS A 270 19.64 7.59 10.34
N ALA A 271 18.33 7.84 10.26
CA ALA A 271 17.41 7.49 11.35
C ALA A 271 16.78 6.09 11.19
N VAL A 272 16.31 5.74 10.01
CA VAL A 272 15.62 4.46 9.73
C VAL A 272 16.62 3.36 9.38
N GLY A 273 17.59 3.68 8.52
CA GLY A 273 18.52 2.75 7.88
C GLY A 273 18.00 2.33 6.51
N ALA A 274 18.70 2.74 5.44
CA ALA A 274 18.25 2.57 4.06
C ALA A 274 18.02 1.09 3.69
N ASP A 275 18.90 0.18 4.11
CA ASP A 275 18.72 -1.26 3.87
C ASP A 275 17.47 -1.82 4.56
N LYS A 276 17.15 -1.35 5.77
CA LYS A 276 15.93 -1.78 6.47
C LYS A 276 14.69 -1.28 5.75
N PHE A 277 14.71 -0.02 5.29
CA PHE A 277 13.62 0.59 4.54
C PHE A 277 13.37 -0.15 3.21
N ILE A 278 14.41 -0.31 2.38
CA ILE A 278 14.31 -0.99 1.08
C ILE A 278 13.98 -2.47 1.28
N GLY A 279 14.60 -3.13 2.27
CA GLY A 279 14.29 -4.51 2.63
C GLY A 279 12.83 -4.69 3.05
N ARG A 280 12.24 -3.74 3.78
CA ARG A 280 10.81 -3.75 4.11
C ARG A 280 9.95 -3.55 2.86
N ALA A 281 10.26 -2.56 2.03
CA ALA A 281 9.56 -2.32 0.77
C ALA A 281 9.53 -3.57 -0.12
N ASN A 282 10.68 -4.23 -0.28
CA ASN A 282 10.81 -5.47 -1.04
C ASN A 282 9.99 -6.61 -0.45
N LYS A 283 9.97 -6.77 0.89
CA LYS A 283 9.14 -7.77 1.57
C LYS A 283 7.65 -7.52 1.35
N ASP A 284 7.21 -6.27 1.42
CA ASP A 284 5.80 -5.90 1.24
C ASP A 284 5.37 -6.09 -0.23
N LEU A 285 6.23 -5.78 -1.20
CA LEU A 285 6.01 -6.07 -2.63
C LEU A 285 5.97 -7.57 -2.97
N GLN A 286 6.37 -8.46 -2.07
CA GLN A 286 6.27 -9.91 -2.27
C GLN A 286 4.98 -10.51 -1.70
N ILE A 287 4.19 -9.75 -0.93
CA ILE A 287 2.97 -10.24 -0.32
C ILE A 287 1.88 -10.42 -1.39
N ALA A 288 1.31 -11.63 -1.46
CA ALA A 288 0.36 -12.02 -2.50
C ALA A 288 -0.91 -11.15 -2.48
N ASP A 289 -1.44 -10.87 -1.28
CA ASP A 289 -2.66 -10.13 -1.00
C ASP A 289 -2.40 -8.68 -0.54
N TYR A 290 -1.23 -8.11 -0.89
CA TYR A 290 -0.93 -6.74 -0.51
C TYR A 290 -1.88 -5.74 -1.20
N PRO A 291 -2.47 -4.77 -0.50
CA PRO A 291 -3.43 -3.86 -1.10
C PRO A 291 -2.84 -3.08 -2.29
N SER A 292 -3.49 -3.17 -3.45
CA SER A 292 -3.03 -2.57 -4.70
C SER A 292 -2.69 -1.07 -4.60
N ASP A 293 -3.43 -0.28 -3.82
CA ASP A 293 -3.15 1.14 -3.60
C ASP A 293 -1.88 1.39 -2.75
N LEU A 294 -1.52 0.45 -1.88
CA LEU A 294 -0.26 0.47 -1.13
C LEU A 294 0.90 -0.02 -1.99
N THR A 295 0.69 -1.05 -2.83
CA THR A 295 1.67 -1.48 -3.85
C THR A 295 2.06 -0.30 -4.74
N ARG A 296 1.06 0.45 -5.24
CA ARG A 296 1.28 1.70 -5.99
C ARG A 296 2.18 2.66 -5.23
N THR A 297 1.89 2.87 -3.95
CA THR A 297 2.65 3.81 -3.12
C THR A 297 4.12 3.37 -3.02
N ILE A 298 4.38 2.08 -2.76
CA ILE A 298 5.75 1.55 -2.64
C ILE A 298 6.51 1.64 -3.97
N VAL A 299 5.90 1.26 -5.09
CA VAL A 299 6.56 1.32 -6.41
C VAL A 299 6.97 2.75 -6.75
N TRP A 300 6.06 3.72 -6.59
CA TRP A 300 6.38 5.13 -6.85
C TRP A 300 7.40 5.70 -5.86
N LEU A 301 7.38 5.26 -4.60
CA LEU A 301 8.40 5.66 -3.63
C LEU A 301 9.78 5.18 -4.08
N LEU A 302 9.92 3.92 -4.46
CA LEU A 302 11.19 3.36 -4.91
C LEU A 302 11.67 4.05 -6.19
N LEU A 303 10.78 4.36 -7.13
CA LEU A 303 11.10 5.11 -8.34
C LEU A 303 11.66 6.51 -8.03
N ILE A 304 11.01 7.26 -7.15
CA ILE A 304 11.46 8.62 -6.80
C ILE A 304 12.77 8.58 -6.02
N LEU A 305 12.88 7.65 -5.06
CA LEU A 305 14.11 7.48 -4.27
C LEU A 305 15.28 6.97 -5.14
N ASP A 306 15.03 6.27 -6.24
CA ASP A 306 16.09 5.88 -7.17
C ASP A 306 16.73 7.05 -7.92
N LYS A 307 16.06 8.20 -7.95
CA LYS A 307 16.61 9.45 -8.47
C LYS A 307 17.46 10.19 -7.43
N THR A 308 17.37 9.82 -6.15
CA THR A 308 18.16 10.44 -5.08
C THR A 308 19.57 9.86 -5.05
N ARG A 309 20.58 10.72 -5.03
CA ARG A 309 21.98 10.32 -5.18
C ARG A 309 22.46 9.53 -3.97
N CYS A 310 22.06 9.95 -2.77
CA CYS A 310 22.47 9.32 -1.51
C CYS A 310 21.92 7.90 -1.32
N LEU A 311 20.76 7.56 -1.91
CA LEU A 311 20.18 6.22 -1.80
C LEU A 311 20.57 5.26 -2.92
N GLN A 312 21.19 5.75 -3.99
CA GLN A 312 21.50 4.94 -5.16
C GLN A 312 22.32 3.69 -4.83
N VAL A 313 23.35 3.81 -3.98
CA VAL A 313 24.20 2.68 -3.55
C VAL A 313 23.38 1.60 -2.85
N TYR A 314 22.38 1.98 -2.04
CA TYR A 314 21.53 1.05 -1.32
C TYR A 314 20.51 0.38 -2.24
N LEU A 315 19.93 1.12 -3.18
CA LEU A 315 19.00 0.57 -4.16
C LEU A 315 19.70 -0.40 -5.12
N ASP A 316 20.93 -0.07 -5.54
CA ASP A 316 21.78 -0.97 -6.33
C ASP A 316 22.10 -2.27 -5.59
N ALA A 317 22.29 -2.21 -4.27
CA ALA A 317 22.60 -3.36 -3.44
C ALA A 317 21.39 -4.28 -3.21
N ASN A 318 20.19 -3.70 -3.12
CA ASN A 318 18.95 -4.41 -2.78
C ASN A 318 18.08 -4.78 -3.99
N THR A 319 18.31 -4.20 -5.17
CA THR A 319 17.63 -4.49 -6.44
C THR A 319 16.09 -4.60 -6.31
N PRO A 320 15.35 -3.50 -6.12
CA PRO A 320 13.91 -3.54 -5.89
C PRO A 320 13.08 -3.97 -7.13
N LEU A 321 13.58 -3.74 -8.34
CA LEU A 321 12.83 -3.92 -9.59
C LEU A 321 12.20 -5.32 -9.76
N PRO A 322 12.88 -6.46 -9.51
CA PRO A 322 12.25 -7.78 -9.60
C PRO A 322 11.01 -7.93 -8.70
N HIS A 323 11.04 -7.35 -7.50
CA HIS A 323 9.91 -7.36 -6.58
C HIS A 323 8.77 -6.46 -7.08
N ALA A 324 9.10 -5.29 -7.64
CA ALA A 324 8.12 -4.43 -8.30
C ALA A 324 7.45 -5.11 -9.50
N ILE A 325 8.21 -5.80 -10.37
CA ILE A 325 7.66 -6.57 -11.51
C ILE A 325 6.70 -7.66 -11.04
N THR A 326 7.07 -8.39 -9.98
CA THR A 326 6.22 -9.43 -9.40
C THR A 326 4.93 -8.82 -8.85
N ALA A 327 5.02 -7.71 -8.10
CA ALA A 327 3.86 -7.01 -7.56
C ALA A 327 2.94 -6.45 -8.66
N THR A 328 3.53 -5.85 -9.69
CA THR A 328 2.82 -5.33 -10.87
C THR A 328 2.05 -6.42 -11.59
N SER A 329 2.68 -7.59 -11.79
CA SER A 329 1.99 -8.73 -12.40
C SER A 329 0.78 -9.17 -11.58
N ARG A 330 0.85 -9.15 -10.24
CA ARG A 330 -0.30 -9.45 -9.37
C ARG A 330 -1.40 -8.40 -9.46
N VAL A 331 -1.05 -7.10 -9.37
CA VAL A 331 -2.02 -5.99 -9.44
C VAL A 331 -2.71 -5.94 -10.80
N VAL A 332 -1.98 -6.17 -11.89
CA VAL A 332 -2.54 -6.21 -13.26
C VAL A 332 -3.52 -7.37 -13.43
N ALA A 333 -3.21 -8.53 -12.83
CA ALA A 333 -4.08 -9.71 -12.87
C ALA A 333 -5.29 -9.62 -11.92
N ASP A 334 -5.26 -8.75 -10.92
CA ASP A 334 -6.34 -8.57 -9.95
C ASP A 334 -7.53 -7.82 -10.58
N PRO A 335 -8.70 -8.49 -10.75
CA PRO A 335 -9.88 -7.85 -11.32
C PRO A 335 -10.50 -6.81 -10.37
N THR A 336 -10.21 -6.86 -9.07
CA THR A 336 -10.72 -5.93 -8.05
C THR A 336 -9.91 -4.63 -7.99
N ALA A 337 -8.69 -4.63 -8.52
CA ALA A 337 -7.86 -3.44 -8.61
C ALA A 337 -8.50 -2.41 -9.56
N ARG A 338 -8.63 -1.18 -9.07
CA ARG A 338 -9.13 -0.06 -9.88
C ARG A 338 -8.21 0.15 -11.09
N PRO A 339 -8.75 0.42 -12.30
CA PRO A 339 -7.95 0.65 -13.50
C PRO A 339 -6.81 1.66 -13.31
N VAL A 340 -7.10 2.82 -12.70
CA VAL A 340 -6.09 3.85 -12.40
C VAL A 340 -4.94 3.36 -11.50
N VAL A 341 -5.22 2.42 -10.60
CA VAL A 341 -4.19 1.83 -9.72
C VAL A 341 -3.35 0.83 -10.50
N ARG A 342 -3.95 0.02 -11.39
CA ARG A 342 -3.22 -0.90 -12.28
C ARG A 342 -2.25 -0.14 -13.17
N ALA A 343 -2.75 0.88 -13.87
CA ALA A 343 -1.94 1.73 -14.72
C ALA A 343 -0.79 2.37 -13.94
N ALA A 344 -1.07 2.99 -12.79
CA ALA A 344 -0.04 3.64 -12.00
C ALA A 344 1.03 2.68 -11.43
N VAL A 345 0.66 1.47 -10.99
CA VAL A 345 1.64 0.47 -10.53
C VAL A 345 2.52 0.02 -11.70
N PHE A 346 1.90 -0.20 -12.86
CA PHE A 346 2.58 -0.62 -14.06
C PHE A 346 3.55 0.45 -14.58
N THR A 347 3.10 1.69 -14.74
CA THR A 347 3.93 2.79 -15.25
C THR A 347 5.09 3.10 -14.31
N GLY A 348 4.85 3.12 -12.99
CA GLY A 348 5.93 3.29 -12.02
C GLY A 348 7.00 2.18 -12.10
N THR A 349 6.60 0.93 -12.33
CA THR A 349 7.54 -0.19 -12.51
C THR A 349 8.29 -0.10 -13.84
N LEU A 350 7.61 0.37 -14.88
CA LEU A 350 8.16 0.56 -16.21
C LEU A 350 9.21 1.69 -16.22
N ASP A 351 8.97 2.77 -15.49
CA ASP A 351 9.93 3.87 -15.30
C ASP A 351 11.14 3.41 -14.48
N MET A 352 10.95 2.61 -13.43
CA MET A 352 12.07 2.00 -12.69
C MET A 352 12.93 1.16 -13.65
N PHE A 353 12.30 0.36 -14.50
CA PHE A 353 13.01 -0.42 -15.51
C PHE A 353 13.76 0.47 -16.51
N ALA A 354 13.19 1.60 -16.94
CA ALA A 354 13.87 2.53 -17.85
C ALA A 354 15.14 3.13 -17.22
N ILE A 355 15.07 3.57 -15.96
CA ILE A 355 16.23 4.11 -15.23
C ILE A 355 17.30 3.03 -15.06
N ASP A 356 16.88 1.82 -14.75
CA ASP A 356 17.77 0.67 -14.57
C ASP A 356 18.47 0.24 -15.87
N LEU A 357 17.76 0.33 -17.01
CA LEU A 357 18.29 0.03 -18.33
C LEU A 357 19.49 0.94 -18.67
N ASP A 358 19.37 2.24 -18.34
CA ASP A 358 20.44 3.23 -18.56
C ASP A 358 21.67 2.97 -17.69
N ARG A 359 21.50 2.33 -16.53
CA ARG A 359 22.58 2.09 -15.56
C ARG A 359 23.39 0.83 -15.84
N LEU A 360 22.91 -0.09 -16.69
CA LEU A 360 23.58 -1.37 -17.01
C LEU A 360 23.86 -2.27 -15.79
N LYS A 361 23.21 -2.02 -14.65
CA LYS A 361 23.48 -2.74 -13.40
C LYS A 361 22.67 -4.05 -13.37
N ARG A 362 23.29 -5.12 -12.86
CA ARG A 362 22.78 -6.38 -12.23
C ARG A 362 21.38 -6.96 -12.52
N TYR A 363 20.64 -6.55 -13.55
CA TYR A 363 19.32 -7.11 -13.82
C TYR A 363 19.39 -8.38 -14.65
N ARG A 364 18.29 -9.13 -14.62
CA ARG A 364 18.12 -10.31 -15.47
C ARG A 364 17.38 -9.91 -16.73
N GLY A 365 17.92 -10.27 -17.89
CA GLY A 365 17.27 -9.98 -19.19
C GLY A 365 15.86 -10.56 -19.29
N HIS A 366 15.59 -11.63 -18.54
CA HIS A 366 14.26 -12.24 -18.42
C HIS A 366 13.20 -11.28 -17.89
N ASN A 367 13.51 -10.52 -16.85
CA ASN A 367 12.56 -9.64 -16.17
C ASN A 367 12.09 -8.50 -17.10
N ALA A 368 12.98 -8.01 -17.97
CA ALA A 368 12.66 -6.99 -18.96
C ALA A 368 11.55 -7.46 -19.92
N LEU A 369 11.70 -8.66 -20.46
CA LEU A 369 10.75 -9.25 -21.41
C LEU A 369 9.44 -9.66 -20.73
N GLU A 370 9.48 -10.08 -19.48
CA GLU A 370 8.28 -10.35 -18.69
C GLU A 370 7.47 -9.05 -18.47
N LEU A 371 8.12 -7.97 -18.03
CA LEU A 371 7.47 -6.67 -17.83
C LEU A 371 6.87 -6.13 -19.13
N LEU A 372 7.59 -6.20 -20.24
CA LEU A 372 7.07 -5.76 -21.55
C LEU A 372 5.96 -6.66 -22.07
N THR A 373 5.96 -7.95 -21.73
CA THR A 373 4.81 -8.83 -22.02
C THR A 373 3.56 -8.34 -21.30
N ARG A 374 3.68 -7.90 -20.03
CA ARG A 374 2.57 -7.31 -19.29
C ARG A 374 2.15 -5.95 -19.83
N ALA A 375 3.10 -5.16 -20.32
CA ALA A 375 2.81 -3.93 -21.05
C ALA A 375 1.88 -4.22 -22.23
N ILE A 376 2.27 -5.18 -23.07
CA ILE A 376 1.48 -5.62 -24.22
C ILE A 376 0.12 -6.13 -23.76
N ASP A 377 0.04 -6.97 -22.71
CA ASP A 377 -1.24 -7.44 -22.15
C ASP A 377 -2.20 -6.27 -21.88
N LEU A 378 -1.71 -5.21 -21.22
CA LEU A 378 -2.50 -4.04 -20.89
C LEU A 378 -2.90 -3.21 -22.11
N THR A 379 -2.01 -3.04 -23.09
CA THR A 379 -2.35 -2.29 -24.34
C THR A 379 -3.40 -2.99 -25.20
N LEU A 380 -3.60 -4.29 -24.99
CA LEU A 380 -4.57 -5.10 -25.74
C LEU A 380 -5.96 -5.10 -25.11
N VAL A 381 -6.11 -4.51 -23.92
CA VAL A 381 -7.36 -4.37 -23.19
C VAL A 381 -7.88 -2.94 -23.38
N ASN A 382 -9.20 -2.76 -23.35
CA ASN A 382 -9.82 -1.43 -23.43
C ASN A 382 -9.30 -0.52 -22.31
N ASP A 383 -9.01 0.75 -22.63
CA ASP A 383 -8.47 1.76 -21.71
C ASP A 383 -9.31 1.95 -20.44
N GLU A 384 -10.64 1.79 -20.51
CA GLU A 384 -11.52 1.84 -19.33
C GLU A 384 -11.21 0.72 -18.33
N VAL A 385 -10.73 -0.43 -18.82
CA VAL A 385 -10.39 -1.60 -18.01
C VAL A 385 -8.91 -1.54 -17.63
N SER A 386 -8.00 -1.25 -18.56
CA SER A 386 -6.56 -1.19 -18.26
C SER A 386 -6.22 0.02 -17.36
N GLY A 387 -6.92 1.13 -17.55
CA GLY A 387 -6.65 2.42 -16.92
C GLY A 387 -5.52 3.20 -17.61
N LEU A 388 -4.99 2.69 -18.73
CA LEU A 388 -3.94 3.36 -19.48
C LEU A 388 -4.50 4.57 -20.22
N ASN A 389 -3.72 5.64 -20.28
CA ASN A 389 -3.97 6.82 -21.11
C ASN A 389 -3.02 6.84 -22.33
N GLU A 390 -3.18 7.86 -23.19
CA GLU A 390 -2.39 8.00 -24.41
C GLU A 390 -0.88 8.10 -24.15
N ASP A 391 -0.47 8.78 -23.07
CA ASP A 391 0.93 8.96 -22.69
C ASP A 391 1.53 7.66 -22.15
N ASP A 392 0.73 6.82 -21.48
CA ASP A 392 1.16 5.50 -21.05
C ASP A 392 1.46 4.59 -22.26
N HIS A 393 0.60 4.61 -23.29
CA HIS A 393 0.82 3.87 -24.53
C HIS A 393 2.09 4.33 -25.26
N LYS A 394 2.34 5.65 -25.33
CA LYS A 394 3.58 6.21 -25.88
C LYS A 394 4.80 5.77 -25.08
N SER A 395 4.73 5.82 -23.74
CA SER A 395 5.82 5.41 -22.86
C SER A 395 6.18 3.94 -23.03
N ILE A 396 5.19 3.07 -23.20
CA ILE A 396 5.39 1.64 -23.52
C ILE A 396 6.16 1.50 -24.84
N ALA A 397 5.71 2.19 -25.91
CA ALA A 397 6.38 2.12 -27.21
C ALA A 397 7.83 2.61 -27.16
N ILE A 398 8.09 3.73 -26.47
CA ILE A 398 9.43 4.29 -26.26
C ILE A 398 10.34 3.31 -25.53
N ILE A 399 9.84 2.62 -24.51
CA ILE A 399 10.66 1.69 -23.72
C ILE A 399 10.96 0.41 -24.50
N VAL A 400 10.03 -0.07 -25.33
CA VAL A 400 10.32 -1.16 -26.28
C VAL A 400 11.38 -0.71 -27.30
N HIS A 401 11.29 0.52 -27.81
CA HIS A 401 12.30 1.10 -28.70
C HIS A 401 13.68 1.17 -28.02
N ASN A 402 13.75 1.70 -26.81
CA ASN A 402 14.99 1.82 -26.04
C ASN A 402 15.63 0.44 -25.79
N LEU A 403 14.83 -0.55 -25.41
CA LEU A 403 15.32 -1.92 -25.24
C LEU A 403 15.79 -2.53 -26.56
N ALA A 404 15.12 -2.25 -27.68
CA ALA A 404 15.55 -2.72 -29.00
C ALA A 404 16.92 -2.12 -29.39
N SER A 405 17.08 -0.81 -29.23
CA SER A 405 18.34 -0.09 -29.46
C SER A 405 19.45 -0.59 -28.54
N PHE A 406 19.12 -0.83 -27.27
CA PHE A 406 20.05 -1.38 -26.29
C PHE A 406 20.47 -2.83 -26.61
N ALA A 407 19.54 -3.70 -27.02
CA ALA A 407 19.86 -5.06 -27.43
C ALA A 407 20.84 -5.10 -28.62
N LEU A 408 20.72 -4.15 -29.55
CA LEU A 408 21.67 -4.00 -30.65
C LEU A 408 23.06 -3.61 -30.13
N SER A 409 23.14 -2.63 -29.22
CA SER A 409 24.42 -2.19 -28.68
C SER A 409 25.13 -3.31 -27.90
N LEU A 410 24.40 -4.10 -27.12
CA LEU A 410 24.91 -5.24 -26.34
C LEU A 410 25.70 -6.26 -27.17
N ARG A 411 25.39 -6.43 -28.45
CA ARG A 411 26.11 -7.36 -29.35
C ARG A 411 27.58 -7.00 -29.55
N HIS A 412 27.91 -5.73 -29.38
CA HIS A 412 29.28 -5.24 -29.55
C HIS A 412 30.07 -5.23 -28.23
N VAL A 413 29.44 -5.64 -27.12
CA VAL A 413 29.99 -5.44 -25.78
C VAL A 413 30.77 -6.64 -25.25
N ARG A 414 31.78 -6.36 -24.42
CA ARG A 414 32.79 -7.33 -24.00
C ARG A 414 32.66 -7.84 -22.56
N THR A 415 31.93 -7.16 -21.68
CA THR A 415 31.89 -7.57 -20.26
C THR A 415 31.07 -8.85 -20.06
N THR A 416 31.47 -9.67 -19.09
CA THR A 416 30.77 -10.93 -18.75
C THR A 416 29.32 -10.67 -18.34
N THR A 417 29.06 -9.63 -17.56
CA THR A 417 27.72 -9.26 -17.09
C THR A 417 26.79 -8.90 -18.25
N GLN A 418 27.25 -8.10 -19.21
CA GLN A 418 26.44 -7.71 -20.36
C GLN A 418 26.17 -8.87 -21.31
N ARG A 419 27.13 -9.78 -21.50
CA ARG A 419 26.90 -11.02 -22.26
C ARG A 419 25.90 -11.93 -21.57
N GLN A 420 25.98 -12.06 -20.25
CA GLN A 420 25.01 -12.83 -19.48
C GLN A 420 23.61 -12.21 -19.61
N TYR A 421 23.49 -10.90 -19.47
CA TYR A 421 22.23 -10.18 -19.66
C TYR A 421 21.64 -10.41 -21.06
N LEU A 422 22.45 -10.25 -22.11
CA LEU A 422 22.01 -10.49 -23.49
C LEU A 422 21.52 -11.93 -23.67
N LYS A 423 22.25 -12.91 -23.14
CA LYS A 423 21.84 -14.32 -23.21
C LYS A 423 20.50 -14.56 -22.51
N GLU A 424 20.31 -14.01 -21.32
CA GLU A 424 19.04 -14.13 -20.59
C GLU A 424 17.89 -13.44 -21.34
N LEU A 425 18.16 -12.31 -22.01
CA LEU A 425 17.21 -11.59 -22.85
C LEU A 425 16.84 -12.42 -24.09
N GLU A 426 17.82 -13.02 -24.76
CA GLU A 426 17.61 -13.92 -25.90
C GLU A 426 16.78 -15.16 -25.51
N ASP A 427 17.11 -15.79 -24.38
CA ASP A 427 16.40 -16.96 -23.86
C ASP A 427 14.94 -16.62 -23.53
N ALA A 428 14.69 -15.47 -22.90
CA ALA A 428 13.34 -14.99 -22.62
C ALA A 428 12.57 -14.61 -23.89
N ALA A 429 13.22 -13.94 -24.84
CA ALA A 429 12.61 -13.53 -26.10
C ALA A 429 12.20 -14.73 -26.96
N ARG A 430 12.96 -15.82 -26.97
CA ARG A 430 12.51 -17.08 -27.60
C ARG A 430 11.17 -17.52 -27.03
N LEU A 431 10.90 -17.37 -25.74
CA LEU A 431 9.62 -17.80 -25.16
C LEU A 431 8.48 -16.81 -25.42
N LEU A 432 8.76 -15.51 -25.34
CA LEU A 432 7.72 -14.48 -25.20
C LEU A 432 7.52 -13.62 -26.45
N TRP A 433 8.52 -13.49 -27.33
CA TRP A 433 8.48 -12.51 -28.42
C TRP A 433 7.39 -12.81 -29.47
N TRP A 434 7.39 -14.00 -30.07
CA TRP A 434 6.43 -14.34 -31.11
C TRP A 434 4.98 -14.43 -30.61
N PRO A 435 4.66 -15.04 -29.44
CA PRO A 435 3.30 -15.05 -28.92
C PRO A 435 2.73 -13.64 -28.77
N ASN A 436 3.52 -12.70 -28.28
CA ASN A 436 3.10 -11.31 -28.13
C ASN A 436 3.00 -10.57 -29.47
N LEU A 437 3.93 -10.78 -30.41
CA LEU A 437 3.83 -10.22 -31.77
C LEU A 437 2.54 -10.65 -32.46
N ASN A 438 2.21 -11.94 -32.37
CA ASN A 438 0.99 -12.49 -32.96
C ASN A 438 -0.27 -11.87 -32.31
N ARG A 439 -0.27 -11.66 -30.99
CA ARG A 439 -1.38 -11.00 -30.28
C ARG A 439 -1.54 -9.54 -30.69
N LEU A 440 -0.45 -8.78 -30.80
CA LEU A 440 -0.46 -7.39 -31.28
C LEU A 440 -1.05 -7.30 -32.68
N ARG A 441 -0.65 -8.18 -33.61
CA ARG A 441 -1.22 -8.21 -34.98
C ARG A 441 -2.70 -8.60 -35.00
N ILE A 442 -3.13 -9.55 -34.17
CA ILE A 442 -4.55 -9.90 -34.03
C ILE A 442 -5.35 -8.69 -33.54
N ALA A 443 -4.81 -7.92 -32.60
CA ALA A 443 -5.46 -6.73 -32.10
C ALA A 443 -5.50 -5.61 -33.16
N GLN A 444 -4.42 -5.41 -33.91
CA GLN A 444 -4.36 -4.46 -35.03
C GLN A 444 -5.42 -4.77 -36.08
N MET A 445 -5.58 -6.04 -36.47
CA MET A 445 -6.64 -6.47 -37.39
C MET A 445 -8.06 -6.19 -36.86
N ARG A 446 -8.26 -6.16 -35.53
CA ARG A 446 -9.56 -5.88 -34.91
C ARG A 446 -9.82 -4.38 -34.74
N ALA A 447 -8.80 -3.62 -34.37
CA ALA A 447 -8.90 -2.20 -34.07
C ALA A 447 -8.82 -1.32 -35.33
N GLY A 448 -8.32 -1.84 -36.46
CA GLY A 448 -8.06 -1.05 -37.66
C GLY A 448 -6.73 -0.31 -37.59
N GLN A 449 -6.64 0.83 -38.29
CA GLN A 449 -5.43 1.66 -38.26
C GLN A 449 -5.33 2.41 -36.92
N ASN A 450 -4.54 1.88 -35.99
CA ASN A 450 -4.14 2.56 -34.76
C ASN A 450 -2.62 2.86 -34.82
N GLY A 451 -2.27 4.14 -34.87
CA GLY A 451 -0.87 4.59 -35.00
C GLY A 451 0.04 4.08 -33.89
N GLN A 452 -0.42 4.12 -32.64
CA GLN A 452 0.35 3.68 -31.47
C GLN A 452 0.60 2.16 -31.51
N LEU A 453 -0.41 1.38 -31.89
CA LEU A 453 -0.26 -0.07 -32.00
C LEU A 453 0.67 -0.46 -33.15
N ASN A 454 0.62 0.28 -34.27
CA ASN A 454 1.54 0.08 -35.41
C ASN A 454 2.99 0.36 -35.00
N GLU A 455 3.21 1.43 -34.26
CA GLU A 455 4.52 1.81 -33.73
C GLU A 455 5.05 0.73 -32.77
N LEU A 456 4.22 0.30 -31.81
CA LEU A 456 4.57 -0.78 -30.87
C LEU A 456 4.93 -2.08 -31.59
N ILE A 457 4.15 -2.48 -32.62
CA ILE A 457 4.46 -3.66 -33.46
C ILE A 457 5.82 -3.50 -34.13
N THR A 458 6.10 -2.32 -34.69
CA THR A 458 7.36 -2.03 -35.38
C THR A 458 8.55 -2.16 -34.44
N TRP A 459 8.47 -1.58 -33.25
CA TRP A 459 9.53 -1.70 -32.24
C TRP A 459 9.67 -3.11 -31.68
N TRP A 460 8.57 -3.82 -31.49
CA TRP A 460 8.62 -5.22 -31.06
C TRP A 460 9.30 -6.12 -32.10
N ILE A 461 9.03 -5.93 -33.41
CA ILE A 461 9.74 -6.64 -34.49
C ILE A 461 11.23 -6.31 -34.48
N THR A 462 11.57 -5.04 -34.31
CA THR A 462 12.96 -4.56 -34.26
C THR A 462 13.71 -5.20 -33.09
N LEU A 463 13.11 -5.25 -31.90
CA LEU A 463 13.67 -5.93 -30.72
C LEU A 463 13.99 -7.40 -31.03
N GLY A 464 13.05 -8.16 -31.60
CA GLY A 464 13.26 -9.56 -31.94
C GLY A 464 14.41 -9.75 -32.94
N THR A 465 14.46 -8.89 -33.97
CA THR A 465 15.53 -8.90 -34.98
C THR A 465 16.90 -8.64 -34.34
N ASN A 466 16.98 -7.66 -33.43
CA ASN A 466 18.20 -7.35 -32.68
C ASN A 466 18.59 -8.45 -31.69
N LEU A 467 17.66 -9.32 -31.28
CA LEU A 467 17.91 -10.54 -30.50
C LEU A 467 18.16 -11.77 -31.38
N GLY A 468 18.27 -11.59 -32.69
CA GLY A 468 18.59 -12.67 -33.63
C GLY A 468 17.43 -13.61 -33.90
N LEU A 469 16.21 -13.21 -33.55
CA LEU A 469 15.00 -13.96 -33.84
C LEU A 469 14.54 -13.66 -35.25
N LYS A 470 14.20 -14.72 -35.99
CA LYS A 470 13.54 -14.62 -37.29
C LYS A 470 12.09 -15.00 -37.12
N GLU A 471 11.20 -14.15 -37.59
CA GLU A 471 9.76 -14.32 -37.41
C GLU A 471 9.26 -15.70 -37.84
N GLU A 472 9.59 -16.11 -39.06
CA GLU A 472 9.15 -17.40 -39.60
C GLU A 472 9.73 -18.58 -38.80
N SER A 473 10.99 -18.49 -38.39
CA SER A 473 11.64 -19.52 -37.59
C SER A 473 10.98 -19.67 -36.22
N GLU A 474 10.69 -18.57 -35.53
CA GLU A 474 10.03 -18.60 -34.22
C GLU A 474 8.58 -19.06 -34.31
N ARG A 475 7.86 -18.67 -35.38
CA ARG A 475 6.52 -19.18 -35.67
C ARG A 475 6.50 -20.69 -35.83
N VAL A 476 7.41 -21.24 -36.64
CA VAL A 476 7.54 -22.69 -36.85
C VAL A 476 7.98 -23.40 -35.56
N ARG A 477 8.95 -22.85 -34.83
CA ARG A 477 9.43 -23.40 -33.56
C ARG A 477 8.31 -23.51 -32.54
N LEU A 478 7.54 -22.44 -32.32
CA LEU A 478 6.43 -22.44 -31.36
C LEU A 478 5.26 -23.29 -31.82
N LYS A 479 4.99 -23.36 -33.13
CA LYS A 479 4.02 -24.32 -33.67
C LYS A 479 4.44 -25.76 -33.33
N LYS A 480 5.71 -26.11 -33.57
CA LYS A 480 6.24 -27.44 -33.22
C LYS A 480 6.19 -27.72 -31.72
N VAL A 481 6.52 -26.74 -30.88
CA VAL A 481 6.39 -26.85 -29.42
C VAL A 481 4.93 -27.04 -29.01
N ALA A 482 4.00 -26.24 -29.53
CA ALA A 482 2.57 -26.37 -29.24
C ALA A 482 2.00 -27.72 -29.69
N GLU A 483 2.56 -28.32 -30.75
CA GLU A 483 2.20 -29.65 -31.22
C GLU A 483 2.65 -30.78 -30.27
N CYS A 484 3.57 -30.50 -29.34
CA CYS A 484 4.11 -31.43 -28.35
C CYS A 484 3.48 -31.29 -26.96
N HIS A 485 2.64 -30.29 -26.72
CA HIS A 485 2.05 -30.01 -25.39
C HIS A 485 0.53 -30.11 -25.41
N CYS A 486 -0.06 -30.43 -24.25
CA CYS A 486 -1.50 -30.38 -24.09
C CYS A 486 -1.99 -28.93 -24.12
N SER A 487 -3.01 -28.63 -24.92
CA SER A 487 -3.62 -27.29 -25.02
C SER A 487 -4.40 -26.88 -23.77
N TRP A 488 -4.76 -27.82 -22.90
CA TRP A 488 -5.44 -27.53 -21.64
C TRP A 488 -4.44 -26.97 -20.62
N GLN A 489 -4.56 -25.69 -20.26
CA GLN A 489 -3.56 -24.97 -19.45
C GLN A 489 -3.30 -25.62 -18.08
N GLU A 490 -4.33 -26.16 -17.42
CA GLU A 490 -4.20 -26.82 -16.11
C GLU A 490 -3.67 -28.27 -16.20
N CYS A 491 -3.42 -28.79 -17.41
CA CYS A 491 -2.79 -30.09 -17.58
C CYS A 491 -1.31 -30.02 -17.18
N GLU A 492 -0.81 -31.02 -16.45
CA GLU A 492 0.63 -31.12 -16.15
C GLU A 492 1.51 -31.11 -17.42
N PHE A 493 0.99 -31.64 -18.54
CA PHE A 493 1.65 -31.68 -19.85
C PHE A 493 1.48 -30.41 -20.69
N SER A 494 0.89 -29.33 -20.15
CA SER A 494 0.76 -28.06 -20.87
C SER A 494 2.07 -27.26 -20.87
N MET A 495 2.88 -27.40 -19.81
CA MET A 495 4.11 -26.63 -19.60
C MET A 495 5.32 -27.48 -19.21
N THR A 496 5.16 -28.75 -18.81
CA THR A 496 6.33 -29.56 -18.42
C THR A 496 7.05 -30.15 -19.63
N LYS A 497 8.39 -30.05 -19.60
CA LYS A 497 9.30 -30.79 -20.52
C LYS A 497 9.29 -32.31 -20.30
N LYS A 498 8.48 -32.84 -19.36
CA LYS A 498 8.32 -34.29 -19.21
C LYS A 498 7.87 -34.83 -20.56
N GLU A 499 8.63 -35.81 -21.04
CA GLU A 499 8.59 -36.39 -22.38
C GLU A 499 7.27 -36.14 -23.10
N ALA A 500 7.32 -35.28 -24.12
CA ALA A 500 6.18 -34.99 -24.97
C ALA A 500 5.50 -36.31 -25.33
N ARG A 501 4.25 -36.50 -24.88
CA ARG A 501 3.52 -37.72 -25.23
C ARG A 501 3.43 -37.78 -26.75
N ALA A 502 3.96 -38.85 -27.33
CA ALA A 502 3.97 -39.05 -28.78
C ALA A 502 2.57 -38.96 -29.41
N ASP A 503 1.53 -39.26 -28.63
CA ASP A 503 0.15 -39.39 -29.13
C ASP A 503 -0.84 -38.38 -28.52
N LEU A 504 -0.57 -37.08 -28.69
CA LEU A 504 -1.59 -36.07 -28.36
C LEU A 504 -2.74 -36.10 -29.38
N ARG A 505 -3.96 -36.23 -28.89
CA ARG A 505 -5.18 -36.25 -29.71
C ARG A 505 -5.51 -34.85 -30.21
N LYS A 506 -5.60 -34.67 -31.53
CA LYS A 506 -6.03 -33.40 -32.14
C LYS A 506 -7.53 -33.20 -31.90
N CYS A 507 -7.93 -31.95 -31.64
CA CYS A 507 -9.33 -31.56 -31.64
C CYS A 507 -9.95 -31.86 -33.01
N THR A 508 -11.00 -32.69 -33.07
CA THR A 508 -11.66 -33.07 -34.31
C THR A 508 -12.34 -31.89 -35.03
N GLY A 509 -12.55 -30.77 -34.33
CA GLY A 509 -13.14 -29.56 -34.90
C GLY A 509 -12.11 -28.65 -35.59
N CYS A 510 -11.11 -28.18 -34.86
CA CYS A 510 -10.15 -27.19 -35.39
C CYS A 510 -8.83 -27.80 -35.87
N ALA A 511 -8.51 -29.04 -35.48
CA ALA A 511 -7.22 -29.73 -35.68
C ALA A 511 -5.97 -28.97 -35.15
N GLN A 512 -6.16 -27.82 -34.50
CA GLN A 512 -5.10 -26.98 -33.95
C GLN A 512 -4.77 -27.35 -32.50
N ALA A 513 -5.79 -27.49 -31.65
CA ALA A 513 -5.59 -27.89 -30.26
C ALA A 513 -5.29 -29.40 -30.16
N ARG A 514 -4.43 -29.77 -29.21
CA ARG A 514 -3.98 -31.14 -28.95
C ARG A 514 -4.13 -31.47 -27.46
N TYR A 515 -4.59 -32.67 -27.15
CA TYR A 515 -4.88 -33.06 -25.76
C TYR A 515 -4.25 -34.39 -25.41
N CYS A 516 -3.74 -34.54 -24.19
CA CYS A 516 -3.19 -35.81 -23.70
C CYS A 516 -4.29 -36.86 -23.44
N GLY A 517 -5.56 -36.45 -23.43
CA GLY A 517 -6.72 -37.31 -23.22
C GLY A 517 -8.06 -36.58 -23.41
N LYS A 518 -9.16 -37.34 -23.41
CA LYS A 518 -10.53 -36.81 -23.55
C LYS A 518 -10.92 -35.87 -22.41
N GLU A 519 -10.41 -36.11 -21.21
CA GLU A 519 -10.67 -35.28 -20.04
C GLU A 519 -10.12 -33.85 -20.23
N CYS A 520 -8.85 -33.71 -20.62
CA CYS A 520 -8.26 -32.40 -20.91
C CYS A 520 -8.97 -31.68 -22.05
N GLN A 521 -9.39 -32.41 -23.10
CA GLN A 521 -10.21 -31.84 -24.16
C GLN A 521 -11.54 -31.29 -23.63
N MET A 522 -12.22 -32.04 -22.77
CA MET A 522 -13.52 -31.65 -22.22
C MET A 522 -13.38 -30.50 -21.22
N ASN A 523 -12.34 -30.50 -20.40
CA ASN A 523 -12.01 -29.40 -19.49
C ASN A 523 -11.67 -28.12 -20.27
N ASP A 524 -10.83 -28.20 -21.30
CA ASP A 524 -10.54 -27.04 -22.15
C ASP A 524 -11.77 -26.54 -22.93
N TRP A 525 -12.64 -27.46 -23.34
CA TRP A 525 -13.91 -27.13 -23.97
C TRP A 525 -14.85 -26.36 -23.04
N ASN A 526 -15.01 -26.84 -21.81
CA ASN A 526 -15.98 -26.30 -20.85
C ASN A 526 -15.43 -25.12 -20.05
N LYS A 527 -14.18 -25.20 -19.60
CA LYS A 527 -13.51 -24.24 -18.70
C LYS A 527 -12.48 -23.37 -19.44
N GLY A 528 -11.72 -23.94 -20.36
CA GLY A 528 -10.65 -23.24 -21.10
C GLY A 528 -11.08 -22.32 -22.23
N GLY A 529 -12.39 -22.27 -22.52
CA GLY A 529 -12.93 -21.40 -23.55
C GLY A 529 -12.68 -21.89 -24.98
N HIS A 530 -12.15 -23.10 -25.19
CA HIS A 530 -11.90 -23.65 -26.53
C HIS A 530 -13.19 -23.67 -27.39
N LYS A 531 -14.34 -23.88 -26.76
CA LYS A 531 -15.66 -23.83 -27.41
C LYS A 531 -15.88 -22.52 -28.19
N LYS A 532 -15.37 -21.39 -27.73
CA LYS A 532 -15.55 -20.08 -28.37
C LYS A 532 -14.65 -19.88 -29.60
N ILE A 533 -13.52 -20.56 -29.66
CA ILE A 533 -12.49 -20.38 -30.71
C ILE A 533 -12.48 -21.53 -31.74
N CYS A 534 -13.11 -22.66 -31.43
CA CYS A 534 -13.12 -23.81 -32.33
C CYS A 534 -13.89 -23.50 -33.62
N LYS A 535 -13.17 -23.49 -34.76
CA LYS A 535 -13.70 -23.13 -36.09
C LYS A 535 -14.92 -23.94 -36.54
N ARG A 536 -15.11 -25.18 -36.03
CA ARG A 536 -16.28 -26.00 -36.35
C ARG A 536 -17.62 -25.35 -35.98
N LEU A 537 -17.63 -24.48 -34.98
CA LEU A 537 -18.84 -23.79 -34.51
C LEU A 537 -19.10 -22.42 -35.16
N LYS A 538 -18.22 -21.98 -36.07
CA LYS A 538 -18.40 -20.74 -36.85
C LYS A 538 -18.98 -21.00 -38.25
N LYS A 539 -19.71 -22.10 -38.43
CA LYS A 539 -20.48 -22.34 -39.66
C LYS A 539 -21.75 -21.50 -39.66
#